data_AF-N1P8X4-F1
#
_entry.id   AF-N1P8X4-F1
#
_cell.length_a   1.000
_cell.length_b   1.000
_cell.length_c   1.000
_cell.angle_alpha   90.00
_cell.angle_beta   90.00
_cell.angle_gamma   90.00
#
_symmetry.space_group_name_H-M   'P 1'
#
loop_
_entity.id
_entity.type
_entity.pdbx_description
1 polymer ?
#
loop_
_entity_poly.entity_id
_entity_poly.type
_entity_poly.pdbx_seq_one_letter_code
_entity_poly.pdbx_strand_id
1 'polypeptide(L)'
;MNRVGIDVDHMIGVLLLAVVVVFWVGASCLTNELLETNAYNKPFFLTYLNISSFALYLTPDLWRIIQSRRKSLQERTERTLPIHTQESFSEFLPLLSSTPSTSSNLSSIADTKVKDTMRLSLLFCVLWFVANLAANAALSYTTVASSTILSSTSSFFTLFLATSLGIETFSTKKLLGLFVSLFGIILIVMQSSKQQDSVSASSFLVGNTLALLGSLGYSVYTTLLKYEISSKGLRLDIQMFLGYVGIFTFLLFWPILIILDITHMETFELPSNFHISFLVMLNCIIIFVSDYFWCKALILTSPLVVTVALTFTIPLAMFADFVWREAFFTPWYIIGVIFIFVSFFLVNHRGESAVEKDCAAVEKGPILDA
;
A
#
# COMPACT_ATOMS: atom_id res chain seq x y z
N MET A 1 7.80 5.46 30.12
CA MET A 1 7.10 6.49 29.30
C MET A 1 6.98 6.14 27.80
N ASN A 2 7.74 5.20 27.23
CA ASN A 2 7.63 4.81 25.81
C ASN A 2 6.42 3.91 25.45
N ARG A 3 5.76 3.25 26.41
CA ARG A 3 4.59 2.38 26.14
C ARG A 3 3.38 3.16 25.61
N VAL A 4 3.12 4.36 26.15
CA VAL A 4 1.94 5.16 25.78
C VAL A 4 2.01 5.62 24.32
N GLY A 5 3.21 5.95 23.81
CA GLY A 5 3.38 6.34 22.40
C GLY A 5 3.10 5.18 21.43
N ILE A 6 3.56 3.97 21.76
CA ILE A 6 3.39 2.78 20.91
C ILE A 6 1.91 2.36 20.80
N ASP A 7 1.13 2.52 21.86
CA ASP A 7 -0.30 2.19 21.85
C ASP A 7 -1.13 3.22 21.06
N VAL A 8 -0.78 4.51 21.14
CA VAL A 8 -1.44 5.58 20.37
C VAL A 8 -1.16 5.43 18.87
N ASP A 9 0.10 5.20 18.49
CA ASP A 9 0.49 4.98 17.09
C ASP A 9 -0.24 3.78 16.48
N HIS A 10 -0.33 2.68 17.22
CA HIS A 10 -1.05 1.48 16.80
C HIS A 10 -2.56 1.75 16.65
N MET A 11 -3.18 2.46 17.59
CA MET A 11 -4.59 2.84 17.52
C MET A 11 -4.89 3.76 16.33
N ILE A 12 -4.02 4.74 16.06
CA ILE A 12 -4.10 5.60 14.88
C ILE A 12 -4.02 4.74 13.62
N GLY A 13 -3.09 3.77 13.58
CA GLY A 13 -2.96 2.86 12.46
C GLY A 13 -4.22 2.03 12.21
N VAL A 14 -4.86 1.49 13.26
CA VAL A 14 -6.13 0.76 13.14
C VAL A 14 -7.27 1.66 12.65
N LEU A 15 -7.36 2.90 13.16
CA LEU A 15 -8.35 3.87 12.71
C LEU A 15 -8.17 4.22 11.23
N LEU A 16 -6.92 4.41 10.78
CA LEU A 16 -6.60 4.63 9.38
C LEU A 16 -7.02 3.44 8.51
N LEU A 17 -6.84 2.19 8.97
CA LEU A 17 -7.31 1.01 8.23
C LEU A 17 -8.84 1.01 8.06
N ALA A 18 -9.59 1.40 9.08
CA ALA A 18 -11.05 1.49 8.96
C ALA A 18 -11.45 2.49 7.85
N VAL A 19 -10.77 3.64 7.77
CA VAL A 19 -10.99 4.63 6.70
C VAL A 19 -10.61 4.05 5.33
N VAL A 20 -9.47 3.36 5.23
CA VAL A 20 -9.01 2.72 3.99
C VAL A 20 -10.03 1.71 3.48
N VAL A 21 -10.56 0.85 4.36
CA VAL A 21 -11.56 -0.16 3.99
C VAL A 21 -12.81 0.49 3.41
N VAL A 22 -13.30 1.57 4.01
CA VAL A 22 -14.45 2.33 3.49
C VAL A 22 -14.15 2.96 2.14
N PHE A 23 -12.98 3.59 1.99
CA PHE A 23 -12.57 4.23 0.73
C PHE A 23 -12.39 3.21 -0.40
N TRP A 24 -11.75 2.07 -0.13
CA TRP A 24 -11.58 1.02 -1.13
C TRP A 24 -12.90 0.37 -1.54
N VAL A 25 -13.84 0.18 -0.61
CA VAL A 25 -15.19 -0.29 -0.96
C VAL A 25 -15.92 0.74 -1.81
N GLY A 26 -15.88 2.02 -1.43
CA GLY A 26 -16.47 3.10 -2.23
C GLY A 26 -15.87 3.19 -3.64
N ALA A 27 -14.55 3.11 -3.77
CA ALA A 27 -13.85 3.07 -5.05
C ALA A 27 -14.22 1.82 -5.88
N SER A 28 -14.42 0.67 -5.23
CA SER A 28 -14.86 -0.56 -5.88
C SER A 28 -16.28 -0.44 -6.41
N CYS A 29 -17.22 0.10 -5.62
CA CYS A 29 -18.58 0.37 -6.06
C CYS A 29 -18.62 1.34 -7.25
N LEU A 30 -17.84 2.43 -7.18
CA LEU A 30 -17.72 3.42 -8.25
C LEU A 30 -17.15 2.81 -9.53
N THR A 31 -16.12 1.98 -9.41
CA THR A 31 -15.53 1.25 -10.53
C THR A 31 -16.52 0.25 -11.12
N ASN A 32 -17.27 -0.47 -10.30
CA ASN A 32 -18.31 -1.40 -10.76
C ASN A 32 -19.42 -0.65 -11.52
N GLU A 33 -19.86 0.52 -11.05
CA GLU A 33 -20.85 1.35 -11.75
C GLU A 33 -20.32 1.83 -13.12
N LEU A 34 -19.06 2.27 -13.18
CA LEU A 34 -18.38 2.68 -14.41
C LEU A 34 -18.31 1.55 -15.45
N LEU A 35 -18.05 0.32 -14.99
CA LEU A 35 -17.90 -0.87 -15.84
C LEU A 35 -19.25 -1.46 -16.26
N GLU A 36 -20.21 -1.62 -15.35
CA GLU A 36 -21.53 -2.24 -15.61
C GLU A 36 -22.42 -1.37 -16.50
N THR A 37 -22.33 -0.04 -16.42
CA THR A 37 -23.13 0.86 -17.26
C THR A 37 -22.65 0.89 -18.72
N ASN A 38 -21.63 0.09 -19.08
CA ASN A 38 -20.91 0.14 -20.38
C ASN A 38 -20.43 1.55 -20.76
N ALA A 39 -20.33 2.44 -19.77
CA ALA A 39 -19.94 3.83 -19.99
C ALA A 39 -18.44 3.93 -20.24
N TYR A 40 -17.62 3.08 -19.58
CA TYR A 40 -16.17 3.09 -19.71
C TYR A 40 -15.52 1.74 -19.35
N ASN A 41 -15.55 0.77 -20.27
CA ASN A 41 -15.00 -0.58 -20.04
C ASN A 41 -13.48 -0.65 -20.33
N LYS A 42 -12.66 -0.02 -19.46
CA LYS A 42 -11.19 0.04 -19.57
C LYS A 42 -10.49 -0.16 -18.20
N PRO A 43 -10.55 -1.37 -17.61
CA PRO A 43 -9.99 -1.65 -16.28
C PRO A 43 -8.48 -1.43 -16.16
N PHE A 44 -7.69 -1.74 -17.20
CA PHE A 44 -6.23 -1.50 -17.14
C PHE A 44 -5.93 -0.01 -17.18
N PHE A 45 -6.59 0.75 -18.06
CA PHE A 45 -6.42 2.20 -18.11
C PHE A 45 -6.79 2.88 -16.78
N LEU A 46 -7.91 2.49 -16.16
CA LEU A 46 -8.33 3.05 -14.87
C LEU A 46 -7.29 2.79 -13.78
N THR A 47 -6.76 1.57 -13.73
CA THR A 47 -5.72 1.18 -12.77
C THR A 47 -4.42 1.93 -13.04
N TYR A 48 -3.98 2.01 -14.31
CA TYR A 48 -2.80 2.78 -14.71
C TYR A 48 -2.91 4.25 -14.31
N LEU A 49 -4.07 4.87 -14.54
CA LEU A 49 -4.31 6.28 -14.22
C LEU A 49 -4.31 6.51 -12.71
N ASN A 50 -4.97 5.63 -11.95
CA ASN A 50 -4.96 5.67 -10.47
C ASN A 50 -3.53 5.64 -9.92
N ILE A 51 -2.68 4.75 -10.42
CA ILE A 51 -1.32 4.60 -9.91
C ILE A 51 -0.41 5.72 -10.37
N SER A 52 -0.53 6.10 -11.62
CA SER A 52 0.25 7.22 -12.17
C SER A 52 -0.05 8.52 -11.42
N SER A 53 -1.26 8.66 -10.87
CA SER A 53 -1.62 9.80 -10.01
C SER A 53 -0.73 9.90 -8.76
N PHE A 54 -0.13 8.81 -8.27
CA PHE A 54 0.78 8.87 -7.12
C PHE A 54 2.01 9.72 -7.41
N ALA A 55 2.42 9.89 -8.67
CA ALA A 55 3.49 10.81 -9.05
C ALA A 55 3.21 12.24 -8.57
N LEU A 56 1.93 12.62 -8.39
CA LEU A 56 1.54 13.94 -7.87
C LEU A 56 2.01 14.19 -6.44
N TYR A 57 2.33 13.16 -5.65
CA TYR A 57 2.93 13.33 -4.33
C TYR A 57 4.30 14.03 -4.39
N LEU A 58 5.04 13.88 -5.49
CA LEU A 58 6.34 14.52 -5.70
C LEU A 58 6.22 15.94 -6.26
N THR A 59 5.07 16.34 -6.80
CA THR A 59 4.86 17.64 -7.44
C THR A 59 5.19 18.83 -6.53
N PRO A 60 4.79 18.88 -5.24
CA PRO A 60 5.10 20.02 -4.37
C PRO A 60 6.61 20.17 -4.07
N ASP A 61 7.32 19.05 -3.97
CA ASP A 61 8.77 19.05 -3.70
C ASP A 61 9.56 19.39 -4.98
N LEU A 62 9.13 18.85 -6.13
CA LEU A 62 9.69 19.18 -7.42
C LEU A 62 9.46 20.66 -7.76
N TRP A 63 8.28 21.20 -7.44
CA TRP A 63 7.96 22.62 -7.58
C TRP A 63 8.86 23.50 -6.71
N ARG A 64 9.10 23.12 -5.45
CA ARG A 64 10.04 23.84 -4.56
C ARG A 64 11.48 23.79 -5.06
N ILE A 65 11.94 22.66 -5.59
CA ILE A 65 13.28 22.51 -6.18
C ILE A 65 13.42 23.33 -7.47
N ILE A 66 12.39 23.35 -8.33
CA ILE A 66 12.39 24.16 -9.55
C ILE A 66 12.35 25.65 -9.21
N GLN A 67 11.58 26.06 -8.21
CA GLN A 67 11.55 27.45 -7.75
C GLN A 67 12.89 27.88 -7.13
N SER A 68 13.54 27.05 -6.32
CA SER A 68 14.86 27.37 -5.74
C SER A 68 15.95 27.40 -6.80
N ARG A 69 15.91 26.50 -7.79
CA ARG A 69 16.80 26.55 -8.96
C ARG A 69 16.57 27.80 -9.80
N ARG A 70 15.31 28.18 -10.06
CA ARG A 70 14.98 29.45 -10.75
C ARG A 70 15.50 30.66 -9.99
N LYS A 71 15.31 30.73 -8.67
CA LYS A 71 15.88 31.80 -7.82
C LYS A 71 17.41 31.82 -7.85
N SER A 72 18.07 30.66 -7.76
CA SER A 72 19.54 30.56 -7.82
C SER A 72 20.11 30.95 -9.18
N LEU A 73 19.41 30.63 -10.27
CA LEU A 73 19.78 31.03 -11.63
C LEU A 73 19.56 32.53 -11.84
N GLN A 74 18.51 33.10 -11.24
CA GLN A 74 18.21 34.53 -11.30
C GLN A 74 19.22 35.35 -10.48
N GLU A 75 19.57 34.91 -9.26
CA GLU A 75 20.65 35.52 -8.45
C GLU A 75 22.03 35.40 -9.11
N ARG A 76 22.30 34.30 -9.82
CA ARG A 76 23.55 34.12 -10.58
C ARG A 76 23.61 35.02 -11.81
N THR A 77 22.45 35.33 -12.41
CA THR A 77 22.35 36.25 -13.56
C THR A 77 22.57 37.70 -13.12
N GLU A 78 22.04 38.12 -11.97
CA GLU A 78 22.21 39.47 -11.42
C GLU A 78 23.64 39.79 -10.96
N ARG A 79 24.45 38.79 -10.56
CA ARG A 79 25.86 39.00 -10.19
C ARG A 79 26.84 39.17 -11.37
N THR A 80 26.36 39.14 -12.62
CA THR A 80 27.23 39.15 -13.82
C THR A 80 27.24 40.46 -14.61
N LEU A 81 26.64 41.53 -14.09
CA LEU A 81 26.72 42.87 -14.70
C LEU A 81 27.86 43.69 -14.06
N PRO A 82 28.87 44.16 -14.84
CA PRO A 82 30.05 44.80 -14.29
C PRO A 82 29.85 46.32 -14.15
N ILE A 83 30.15 46.88 -12.98
CA ILE A 83 30.57 48.28 -12.85
C ILE A 83 31.81 48.31 -11.96
N HIS A 84 32.91 48.75 -12.57
CA HIS A 84 34.22 48.91 -11.96
C HIS A 84 34.35 50.33 -11.41
N THR A 85 34.70 50.49 -10.12
CA THR A 85 35.73 51.45 -9.65
C THR A 85 36.01 51.32 -8.13
N GLN A 86 37.30 51.10 -7.83
CA GLN A 86 38.13 51.83 -6.84
C GLN A 86 38.12 51.46 -5.32
N GLU A 87 39.24 50.86 -4.92
CA GLU A 87 40.06 50.93 -3.68
C GLU A 87 39.48 51.04 -2.25
N SER A 88 40.14 50.26 -1.37
CA SER A 88 40.40 50.47 0.07
C SER A 88 39.26 50.22 1.07
N PHE A 89 39.31 49.08 1.77
CA PHE A 89 39.62 49.05 3.21
C PHE A 89 39.87 47.60 3.67
N SER A 90 41.14 47.29 3.91
CA SER A 90 41.54 46.23 4.83
C SER A 90 41.20 46.70 6.24
N GLU A 91 40.14 46.16 6.85
CA GLU A 91 40.00 46.00 8.31
C GLU A 91 38.58 45.51 8.60
N PHE A 92 38.40 44.21 8.83
CA PHE A 92 37.86 43.68 10.08
C PHE A 92 37.59 42.18 9.92
N LEU A 93 38.29 41.40 10.76
CA LEU A 93 37.96 40.06 11.25
C LEU A 93 38.27 38.83 10.39
N PRO A 94 39.56 38.45 10.31
CA PRO A 94 39.98 37.06 10.25
C PRO A 94 39.95 36.46 11.67
N LEU A 95 38.82 35.93 12.13
CA LEU A 95 38.73 35.05 13.32
C LEU A 95 37.26 34.64 13.57
N LEU A 96 36.78 33.59 12.90
CA LEU A 96 35.76 32.69 13.44
C LEU A 96 35.80 31.37 12.64
N SER A 97 36.54 30.42 13.21
CA SER A 97 36.36 28.97 13.09
C SER A 97 36.42 28.33 11.70
N SER A 98 37.62 27.85 11.40
CA SER A 98 37.83 26.50 10.86
C SER A 98 36.76 25.48 11.30
N THR A 99 35.87 25.07 10.40
CA THR A 99 35.21 23.76 10.41
C THR A 99 34.96 23.26 8.97
N PRO A 100 35.91 22.57 8.33
CA PRO A 100 35.65 21.80 7.13
C PRO A 100 35.33 20.35 7.54
N SER A 101 34.04 19.95 7.62
CA SER A 101 33.63 18.51 7.60
C SER A 101 32.13 18.21 7.77
N THR A 102 31.28 19.14 8.18
CA THR A 102 29.87 18.77 8.51
C THR A 102 28.90 18.79 7.31
N SER A 103 29.16 19.60 6.28
CA SER A 103 28.22 19.77 5.14
C SER A 103 28.27 18.62 4.12
N SER A 104 29.41 17.96 3.92
CA SER A 104 29.57 16.84 2.99
C SER A 104 28.95 15.52 3.49
N ASN A 105 28.93 15.33 4.82
CA ASN A 105 28.30 14.16 5.44
C ASN A 105 26.76 14.25 5.39
N LEU A 106 26.19 15.45 5.49
CA LEU A 106 24.73 15.61 5.47
C LEU A 106 24.14 15.43 4.06
N SER A 107 24.83 15.89 3.00
CA SER A 107 24.41 15.69 1.61
C SER A 107 24.52 14.22 1.18
N SER A 108 25.61 13.54 1.52
CA SER A 108 25.79 12.11 1.22
C SER A 108 24.78 11.21 1.95
N ILE A 109 24.39 11.55 3.18
CA ILE A 109 23.32 10.87 3.93
C ILE A 109 21.93 11.13 3.32
N ALA A 110 21.69 12.30 2.72
CA ALA A 110 20.44 12.58 2.01
C ALA A 110 20.36 11.83 0.67
N ASP A 111 21.46 11.80 -0.09
CA ASP A 111 21.53 11.12 -1.39
C ASP A 111 21.37 9.60 -1.27
N THR A 112 21.92 9.00 -0.21
CA THR A 112 21.76 7.56 0.07
C THR A 112 20.32 7.20 0.44
N LYS A 113 19.64 8.01 1.26
CA LYS A 113 18.21 7.81 1.61
C LYS A 113 17.30 7.85 0.38
N VAL A 114 17.53 8.79 -0.52
CA VAL A 114 16.75 8.90 -1.76
C VAL A 114 16.99 7.68 -2.65
N LYS A 115 18.25 7.24 -2.78
CA LYS A 115 18.61 6.06 -3.56
C LYS A 115 17.98 4.77 -3.02
N ASP A 116 17.96 4.59 -1.70
CA ASP A 116 17.37 3.42 -1.05
C ASP A 116 15.83 3.44 -1.18
N THR A 117 15.21 4.60 -0.99
CA THR A 117 13.76 4.78 -1.21
C THR A 117 13.39 4.49 -2.66
N MET A 118 14.17 5.00 -3.61
CA MET A 118 13.97 4.77 -5.04
C MET A 118 14.11 3.29 -5.41
N ARG A 119 15.12 2.60 -4.88
CA ARG A 119 15.30 1.15 -5.10
C ARG A 119 14.14 0.34 -4.52
N LEU A 120 13.67 0.71 -3.33
CA LEU A 120 12.54 0.07 -2.68
C LEU A 120 11.23 0.31 -3.45
N SER A 121 10.97 1.55 -3.89
CA SER A 121 9.81 1.90 -4.72
C SER A 121 9.79 1.14 -6.04
N LEU A 122 10.95 0.97 -6.70
CA LEU A 122 11.05 0.17 -7.93
C LEU A 122 10.69 -1.30 -7.67
N LEU A 123 11.28 -1.91 -6.64
CA LEU A 123 11.02 -3.30 -6.28
C LEU A 123 9.55 -3.53 -5.89
N PHE A 124 9.00 -2.61 -5.09
CA PHE A 124 7.58 -2.61 -4.73
C PHE A 124 6.69 -2.50 -5.97
N CYS A 125 6.99 -1.57 -6.88
CA CYS A 125 6.22 -1.33 -8.10
C CYS A 125 6.13 -2.59 -8.98
N VAL A 126 7.26 -3.27 -9.21
CA VAL A 126 7.29 -4.51 -10.01
C VAL A 126 6.52 -5.64 -9.31
N LEU A 127 6.78 -5.88 -8.02
CA LEU A 127 6.10 -6.94 -7.27
C LEU A 127 4.58 -6.71 -7.20
N TRP A 128 4.19 -5.46 -6.96
CA TRP A 128 2.79 -5.07 -6.86
C TRP A 128 2.07 -5.24 -8.20
N PHE A 129 2.69 -4.83 -9.30
CA PHE A 129 2.12 -5.02 -10.63
C PHE A 129 1.95 -6.50 -10.99
N VAL A 130 2.97 -7.33 -10.74
CA VAL A 130 2.90 -8.78 -11.00
C VAL A 130 1.80 -9.43 -10.15
N ALA A 131 1.69 -9.06 -8.88
CA ALA A 131 0.65 -9.57 -7.98
C ALA A 131 -0.76 -9.20 -8.48
N ASN A 132 -0.96 -7.93 -8.86
CA ASN A 132 -2.25 -7.46 -9.39
C ASN A 132 -2.58 -8.09 -10.73
N LEU A 133 -1.61 -8.27 -11.62
CA LEU A 133 -1.81 -8.93 -12.90
C LEU A 133 -2.26 -10.38 -12.69
N ALA A 134 -1.59 -11.11 -11.79
CA ALA A 134 -1.95 -12.48 -11.45
C ALA A 134 -3.35 -12.57 -10.84
N ALA A 135 -3.69 -11.65 -9.93
CA ALA A 135 -5.02 -11.59 -9.29
C ALA A 135 -6.13 -11.25 -10.30
N ASN A 136 -5.91 -10.28 -11.19
CA ASN A 136 -6.89 -9.91 -12.21
C ASN A 136 -7.06 -11.00 -13.27
N ALA A 137 -5.96 -11.61 -13.73
CA ALA A 137 -6.04 -12.71 -14.68
C ALA A 137 -6.70 -13.96 -14.07
N ALA A 138 -6.62 -14.16 -12.76
CA ALA A 138 -7.30 -15.27 -12.09
C ALA A 138 -8.83 -15.23 -12.31
N LEU A 139 -9.43 -14.04 -12.27
CA LEU A 139 -10.89 -13.85 -12.44
C LEU A 139 -11.40 -14.28 -13.82
N SER A 140 -10.54 -14.30 -14.85
CA SER A 140 -10.91 -14.81 -16.18
C SER A 140 -10.97 -16.34 -16.26
N TYR A 141 -10.36 -17.03 -15.28
CA TYR A 141 -10.21 -18.48 -15.28
C TYR A 141 -10.79 -19.18 -14.05
N THR A 142 -11.22 -18.44 -13.02
CA THR A 142 -11.86 -18.97 -11.81
C THR A 142 -13.07 -18.14 -11.41
N THR A 143 -13.89 -18.67 -10.52
CA THR A 143 -15.05 -17.94 -10.01
C THR A 143 -14.62 -16.82 -9.06
N VAL A 144 -15.37 -15.72 -9.02
CA VAL A 144 -15.13 -14.62 -8.06
C VAL A 144 -15.05 -15.18 -6.63
N ALA A 145 -15.94 -16.11 -6.30
CA ALA A 145 -15.94 -16.79 -5.01
C ALA A 145 -14.62 -17.52 -4.69
N SER A 146 -14.13 -18.35 -5.63
CA SER A 146 -12.87 -19.07 -5.43
C SER A 146 -11.68 -18.11 -5.37
N SER A 147 -11.68 -17.07 -6.22
CA SER A 147 -10.65 -16.02 -6.20
C SER A 147 -10.61 -15.28 -4.86
N THR A 148 -11.76 -14.93 -4.29
CA THR A 148 -11.85 -14.26 -2.99
C THR A 148 -11.36 -15.16 -1.84
N ILE A 149 -11.71 -16.45 -1.84
CA ILE A 149 -11.22 -17.38 -0.82
C ILE A 149 -9.69 -17.52 -0.93
N LEU A 150 -9.16 -17.68 -2.15
CA LEU A 150 -7.72 -17.82 -2.39
C LEU A 150 -6.96 -16.51 -2.12
N SER A 151 -7.50 -15.34 -2.44
CA SER A 151 -6.87 -14.06 -2.11
C SER A 151 -6.82 -13.82 -0.60
N SER A 152 -7.81 -14.30 0.14
CA SER A 152 -7.87 -14.25 1.61
C SER A 152 -6.82 -15.14 2.28
N THR A 153 -6.24 -16.11 1.56
CA THR A 153 -5.10 -16.90 2.07
C THR A 153 -3.82 -16.08 2.24
N SER A 154 -3.76 -14.87 1.66
CA SER A 154 -2.65 -13.93 1.84
C SER A 154 -2.33 -13.66 3.32
N SER A 155 -3.32 -13.64 4.22
CA SER A 155 -3.03 -13.46 5.65
C SER A 155 -2.17 -14.59 6.26
N PHE A 156 -2.31 -15.82 5.77
CA PHE A 156 -1.47 -16.95 6.19
C PHE A 156 -0.04 -16.80 5.68
N PHE A 157 0.13 -16.46 4.39
CA PHE A 157 1.44 -16.17 3.83
C PHE A 157 2.11 -14.98 4.52
N THR A 158 1.34 -13.95 4.85
CA THR A 158 1.83 -12.79 5.59
C THR A 158 2.31 -13.18 6.99
N LEU A 159 1.57 -13.99 7.74
CA LEU A 159 2.01 -14.46 9.06
C LEU A 159 3.33 -15.25 8.95
N PHE A 160 3.43 -16.14 7.96
CA PHE A 160 4.63 -16.94 7.73
C PHE A 160 5.84 -16.06 7.40
N LEU A 161 5.71 -15.14 6.43
CA LEU A 161 6.78 -14.24 6.01
C LEU A 161 7.15 -13.23 7.11
N ALA A 162 6.18 -12.63 7.80
CA ALA A 162 6.42 -11.70 8.90
C ALA A 162 7.12 -12.36 10.08
N THR A 163 6.80 -13.63 10.37
CA THR A 163 7.50 -14.43 11.38
C THR A 163 8.92 -14.78 10.92
N SER A 164 9.08 -15.24 9.68
CA SER A 164 10.38 -15.62 9.13
C SER A 164 11.36 -14.45 9.05
N LEU A 165 10.87 -13.24 8.86
CA LEU A 165 11.67 -12.01 8.81
C LEU A 165 11.84 -11.34 10.19
N GLY A 166 11.32 -11.96 11.27
CA GLY A 166 11.43 -11.42 12.63
C GLY A 166 10.64 -10.13 12.89
N ILE A 167 9.69 -9.78 12.00
CA ILE A 167 8.82 -8.61 12.14
C ILE A 167 7.75 -8.88 13.20
N GLU A 168 7.28 -10.12 13.27
CA GLU A 168 6.24 -10.54 14.20
C GLU A 168 6.60 -11.84 14.92
N THR A 169 6.12 -12.01 16.14
CA THR A 169 6.18 -13.29 16.84
C THR A 169 5.04 -14.20 16.42
N PHE A 170 5.38 -15.48 16.20
CA PHE A 170 4.38 -16.52 15.99
C PHE A 170 3.57 -16.73 17.26
N SER A 171 2.24 -16.76 17.11
CA SER A 171 1.32 -17.02 18.21
C SER A 171 0.17 -17.88 17.71
N THR A 172 -0.16 -18.92 18.48
CA THR A 172 -1.31 -19.80 18.19
C THR A 172 -2.62 -19.01 18.15
N LYS A 173 -2.74 -17.91 18.91
CA LYS A 173 -3.91 -17.02 18.87
C LYS A 173 -4.06 -16.35 17.49
N LYS A 174 -2.95 -15.89 16.90
CA LYS A 174 -2.94 -15.29 15.56
C LYS A 174 -3.34 -16.33 14.50
N LEU A 175 -2.75 -17.52 14.56
CA LEU A 175 -3.07 -18.61 13.63
C LEU A 175 -4.54 -19.04 13.74
N LEU A 176 -5.07 -19.17 14.95
CA LEU A 176 -6.49 -19.47 15.17
C LEU A 176 -7.38 -18.35 14.59
N GLY A 177 -7.00 -17.09 14.80
CA GLY A 177 -7.67 -15.94 14.19
C GLY A 177 -7.76 -16.05 12.67
N LEU A 178 -6.68 -16.47 11.99
CA LEU A 178 -6.68 -16.65 10.53
C LEU A 178 -7.62 -17.76 10.06
N PHE A 179 -7.73 -18.87 10.79
CA PHE A 179 -8.72 -19.90 10.46
C PHE A 179 -10.15 -19.39 10.67
N VAL A 180 -10.39 -18.61 11.73
CA VAL A 180 -11.69 -18.00 11.99
C VAL A 180 -12.06 -16.99 10.90
N SER A 181 -11.14 -16.13 10.43
CA SER A 181 -11.44 -15.22 9.32
C SER A 181 -11.72 -15.98 8.03
N LEU A 182 -10.91 -17.01 7.72
CA LEU A 182 -11.11 -17.81 6.51
C LEU A 182 -12.49 -18.48 6.51
N PHE A 183 -12.91 -19.02 7.66
CA PHE A 183 -14.24 -19.61 7.81
C PHE A 183 -15.36 -18.56 7.63
N GLY A 184 -15.21 -17.38 8.22
CA GLY A 184 -16.15 -16.26 8.03
C GLY A 184 -16.27 -15.82 6.57
N ILE A 185 -15.15 -15.75 5.86
CA ILE A 185 -15.10 -15.39 4.43
C ILE A 185 -15.78 -16.46 3.57
N ILE A 186 -15.53 -17.75 3.82
CA ILE A 186 -16.20 -18.84 3.11
C ILE A 186 -17.72 -18.75 3.29
N LEU A 187 -18.21 -18.52 4.52
CA LEU A 187 -19.64 -18.37 4.79
C LEU A 187 -20.28 -17.21 4.01
N ILE A 188 -19.59 -16.08 3.91
CA ILE A 188 -20.06 -14.90 3.17
C ILE A 188 -20.05 -15.18 1.66
N VAL A 189 -18.94 -15.69 1.15
CA VAL A 189 -18.69 -15.85 -0.28
C VAL A 189 -19.57 -16.94 -0.91
N MET A 190 -19.83 -18.05 -0.20
CA MET A 190 -20.70 -19.13 -0.69
C MET A 190 -22.16 -18.70 -0.91
N GLN A 191 -22.56 -17.55 -0.38
CA GLN A 191 -23.91 -17.03 -0.58
C GLN A 191 -24.05 -16.14 -1.81
N SER A 192 -22.97 -15.49 -2.20
CA SER A 192 -22.93 -14.63 -3.39
C SER A 192 -22.77 -15.44 -4.69
N SER A 193 -22.46 -16.73 -4.62
CA SER A 193 -22.42 -17.61 -5.79
C SER A 193 -23.83 -17.95 -6.31
N LYS A 194 -24.45 -16.99 -7.01
CA LYS A 194 -25.59 -17.19 -7.92
C LYS A 194 -25.14 -17.05 -9.38
N GLN A 195 -24.23 -17.91 -9.86
CA GLN A 195 -24.15 -18.36 -11.26
C GLN A 195 -22.92 -19.22 -11.44
N GLN A 196 -23.15 -20.40 -12.00
CA GLN A 196 -22.13 -21.42 -12.23
C GLN A 196 -21.94 -21.50 -13.76
N ASP A 197 -21.11 -20.62 -14.30
CA ASP A 197 -20.55 -20.89 -15.63
C ASP A 197 -19.60 -22.08 -15.49
N SER A 198 -19.84 -23.13 -16.26
CA SER A 198 -19.06 -24.37 -16.23
C SER A 198 -17.66 -24.12 -16.80
N VAL A 199 -16.77 -23.57 -15.98
CA VAL A 199 -15.36 -23.41 -16.33
C VAL A 199 -14.70 -24.80 -16.41
N SER A 200 -13.98 -25.06 -17.51
CA SER A 200 -13.22 -26.31 -17.69
C SER A 200 -12.26 -26.54 -16.51
N ALA A 201 -12.12 -27.79 -16.05
CA ALA A 201 -11.28 -28.14 -14.90
C ALA A 201 -9.82 -27.67 -15.03
N SER A 202 -9.28 -27.68 -16.25
CA SER A 202 -7.92 -27.17 -16.53
C SER A 202 -7.83 -25.66 -16.35
N SER A 203 -8.81 -24.91 -16.84
CA SER A 203 -8.87 -23.45 -16.70
C SER A 203 -9.07 -23.06 -15.23
N PHE A 204 -9.93 -23.79 -14.52
CA PHE A 204 -10.15 -23.58 -13.09
C PHE A 204 -8.85 -23.77 -12.26
N LEU A 205 -8.05 -24.78 -12.58
CA LEU A 205 -6.76 -25.00 -11.92
C LEU A 205 -5.80 -23.83 -12.18
N VAL A 206 -5.68 -23.38 -13.43
CA VAL A 206 -4.84 -22.24 -13.80
C VAL A 206 -5.28 -20.98 -13.04
N GLY A 207 -6.57 -20.67 -13.04
CA GLY A 207 -7.12 -19.53 -12.31
C GLY A 207 -6.81 -19.58 -10.81
N ASN A 208 -6.95 -20.74 -10.18
CA ASN A 208 -6.64 -20.90 -8.76
C ASN A 208 -5.15 -20.75 -8.45
N THR A 209 -4.27 -21.28 -9.31
CA THR A 209 -2.82 -21.07 -9.15
C THR A 209 -2.43 -19.60 -9.30
N LEU A 210 -3.09 -18.87 -10.20
CA LEU A 210 -2.86 -17.45 -10.42
C LEU A 210 -3.38 -16.61 -9.24
N ALA A 211 -4.54 -16.96 -8.68
CA ALA A 211 -5.08 -16.33 -7.48
C ALA A 211 -4.14 -16.52 -6.26
N LEU A 212 -3.59 -17.72 -6.10
CA LEU A 212 -2.59 -18.00 -5.06
C LEU A 212 -1.28 -17.24 -5.29
N LEU A 213 -0.84 -17.10 -6.54
CA LEU A 213 0.34 -16.32 -6.85
C LEU A 213 0.12 -14.83 -6.56
N GLY A 214 -1.06 -14.29 -6.88
CA GLY A 214 -1.45 -12.92 -6.53
C GLY A 214 -1.51 -12.71 -5.02
N SER A 215 -2.08 -13.66 -4.27
CA SER A 215 -2.18 -13.58 -2.81
C SER A 215 -0.81 -13.68 -2.13
N LEU A 216 0.09 -14.53 -2.64
CA LEU A 216 1.47 -14.61 -2.19
C LEU A 216 2.26 -13.35 -2.53
N GLY A 217 2.11 -12.83 -3.76
CA GLY A 217 2.72 -11.57 -4.18
C GLY A 217 2.31 -10.41 -3.29
N TYR A 218 1.03 -10.37 -2.92
CA TYR A 218 0.48 -9.43 -1.94
C TYR A 218 1.20 -9.50 -0.59
N SER A 219 1.30 -10.70 -0.02
CA SER A 219 2.00 -10.90 1.25
C SER A 219 3.49 -10.55 1.17
N VAL A 220 4.15 -10.83 0.05
CA VAL A 220 5.57 -10.54 -0.14
C VAL A 220 5.81 -9.03 -0.15
N TYR A 221 5.11 -8.25 -0.98
CA TYR A 221 5.41 -6.81 -1.07
C TYR A 221 5.04 -6.07 0.22
N THR A 222 3.97 -6.48 0.92
CA THR A 222 3.54 -5.84 2.17
C THR A 222 4.49 -6.13 3.33
N THR A 223 4.94 -7.38 3.46
CA THR A 223 5.93 -7.77 4.48
C THR A 223 7.30 -7.19 4.19
N LEU A 224 7.73 -7.17 2.93
CA LEU A 224 8.99 -6.56 2.52
C LEU A 224 9.03 -5.06 2.81
N LEU A 225 7.96 -4.33 2.49
CA LEU A 225 7.86 -2.90 2.79
C LEU A 225 8.03 -2.63 4.29
N LYS A 226 7.38 -3.43 5.15
CA LYS A 226 7.57 -3.32 6.60
C LYS A 226 8.97 -3.71 7.05
N TYR A 227 9.53 -4.79 6.49
CA TYR A 227 10.88 -5.29 6.83
C TYR A 227 11.96 -4.23 6.60
N GLU A 228 11.92 -3.56 5.45
CA GLU A 228 12.88 -2.53 5.08
C GLU A 228 12.84 -1.33 6.05
N ILE A 229 11.65 -0.98 6.55
CA ILE A 229 11.47 0.12 7.50
C ILE A 229 11.88 -0.31 8.91
N SER A 230 11.37 -1.44 9.40
CA SER A 230 11.55 -1.89 10.78
C SER A 230 12.92 -2.51 11.06
N SER A 231 13.44 -3.34 10.15
CA SER A 231 14.70 -4.08 10.36
C SER A 231 15.91 -3.30 9.87
N LYS A 232 15.82 -2.58 8.75
CA LYS A 232 16.95 -1.78 8.23
C LYS A 232 16.95 -0.34 8.74
N GLY A 233 15.93 0.05 9.51
CA GLY A 233 15.82 1.39 10.09
C GLY A 233 15.68 2.50 9.04
N LEU A 234 15.21 2.16 7.84
CA LEU A 234 15.02 3.12 6.76
C LEU A 234 13.94 4.13 7.18
N ARG A 235 14.31 5.40 7.33
CA ARG A 235 13.36 6.49 7.53
C ARG A 235 12.67 6.79 6.20
N LEU A 236 11.62 6.03 5.92
CA LEU A 236 10.85 6.14 4.69
C LEU A 236 9.91 7.34 4.76
N ASP A 237 10.10 8.29 3.86
CA ASP A 237 9.09 9.31 3.57
C ASP A 237 8.02 8.68 2.67
N ILE A 238 6.81 8.50 3.21
CA ILE A 238 5.71 7.84 2.52
C ILE A 238 5.34 8.60 1.24
N GLN A 239 5.42 9.93 1.25
CA GLN A 239 5.08 10.76 0.08
C GLN A 239 6.08 10.55 -1.04
N MET A 240 7.39 10.54 -0.73
CA MET A 240 8.43 10.26 -1.72
C MET A 240 8.35 8.82 -2.22
N PHE A 241 8.14 7.85 -1.33
CA PHE A 241 8.01 6.44 -1.68
C PHE A 241 6.87 6.21 -2.68
N LEU A 242 5.66 6.69 -2.37
CA LEU A 242 4.50 6.57 -3.26
C LEU A 242 4.69 7.36 -4.56
N GLY A 243 5.31 8.54 -4.48
CA GLY A 243 5.65 9.34 -5.65
C GLY A 243 6.54 8.58 -6.64
N TYR A 244 7.60 7.93 -6.16
CA TYR A 244 8.48 7.13 -7.01
C TYR A 244 7.75 5.92 -7.58
N VAL A 245 6.87 5.27 -6.81
CA VAL A 245 6.01 4.18 -7.33
C VAL A 245 5.15 4.68 -8.49
N GLY A 246 4.55 5.88 -8.38
CA GLY A 246 3.77 6.49 -9.46
C GLY A 246 4.60 6.79 -10.71
N ILE A 247 5.80 7.37 -10.53
CA ILE A 247 6.71 7.66 -11.66
C ILE A 247 7.18 6.38 -12.34
N PHE A 248 7.59 5.37 -11.58
CA PHE A 248 7.97 4.07 -12.15
C PHE A 248 6.81 3.42 -12.86
N THR A 249 5.60 3.55 -12.31
CA THR A 249 4.42 3.00 -12.97
C THR A 249 4.16 3.68 -14.32
N PHE A 250 4.21 5.01 -14.33
CA PHE A 250 4.07 5.79 -15.54
C PHE A 250 5.14 5.43 -16.59
N LEU A 251 6.41 5.24 -16.18
CA LEU A 251 7.52 4.98 -17.10
C LEU A 251 7.62 3.53 -17.58
N LEU A 252 7.27 2.54 -16.74
CA LEU A 252 7.45 1.13 -17.06
C LEU A 252 6.24 0.51 -17.75
N PHE A 253 5.01 0.97 -17.44
CA PHE A 253 3.80 0.29 -17.89
C PHE A 253 3.03 1.01 -19.01
N TRP A 254 3.46 2.22 -19.43
CA TRP A 254 2.88 2.86 -20.63
C TRP A 254 3.00 2.01 -21.91
N PRO A 255 4.06 1.20 -22.17
CA PRO A 255 4.12 0.40 -23.40
C PRO A 255 3.03 -0.67 -23.43
N ILE A 256 2.58 -1.14 -22.26
CA ILE A 256 1.50 -2.13 -22.16
C ILE A 256 0.19 -1.54 -22.69
N LEU A 257 -0.09 -0.26 -22.43
CA LEU A 257 -1.26 0.40 -22.99
C LEU A 257 -1.24 0.42 -24.52
N ILE A 258 -0.07 0.64 -25.12
CA ILE A 258 0.07 0.62 -26.58
C ILE A 258 -0.14 -0.79 -27.13
N ILE A 259 0.39 -1.80 -26.47
CA ILE A 259 0.17 -3.19 -26.86
C ILE A 259 -1.32 -3.53 -26.78
N LEU A 260 -2.01 -3.10 -25.72
CA LEU A 260 -3.46 -3.32 -25.54
C LEU A 260 -4.30 -2.61 -26.60
N ASP A 261 -3.91 -1.41 -27.02
CA ASP A 261 -4.58 -0.65 -28.08
C ASP A 261 -4.41 -1.32 -29.46
N ILE A 262 -3.19 -1.75 -29.80
CA ILE A 262 -2.87 -2.46 -31.05
C ILE A 262 -3.58 -3.82 -31.10
N THR A 263 -3.66 -4.53 -29.98
CA THR A 263 -4.35 -5.83 -29.89
C THR A 263 -5.88 -5.68 -29.81
N HIS A 264 -6.40 -4.45 -29.77
CA HIS A 264 -7.80 -4.13 -29.60
C HIS A 264 -8.46 -4.78 -28.36
N MET A 265 -7.66 -5.21 -27.38
CA MET A 265 -8.18 -5.71 -26.11
C MET A 265 -8.70 -4.55 -25.26
N GLU A 266 -8.03 -3.39 -25.30
CA GLU A 266 -8.54 -2.13 -24.79
C GLU A 266 -8.12 -0.98 -25.72
N THR A 267 -9.04 -0.47 -26.55
CA THR A 267 -8.82 0.79 -27.29
C THR A 267 -8.58 1.97 -26.35
N PHE A 268 -7.59 2.80 -26.63
CA PHE A 268 -7.30 4.01 -25.86
C PHE A 268 -8.33 5.10 -26.20
N GLU A 269 -9.32 5.26 -25.34
CA GLU A 269 -10.34 6.30 -25.47
C GLU A 269 -10.43 7.11 -24.18
N LEU A 270 -10.31 8.43 -24.32
CA LEU A 270 -10.55 9.34 -23.21
C LEU A 270 -12.05 9.36 -22.88
N PRO A 271 -12.43 9.50 -21.60
CA PRO A 271 -13.83 9.54 -21.21
C PRO A 271 -14.55 10.68 -21.94
N SER A 272 -15.50 10.31 -22.80
CA SER A 272 -16.20 11.22 -23.71
C SER A 272 -17.20 12.13 -22.98
N ASN A 273 -17.73 11.68 -21.85
CA ASN A 273 -18.71 12.41 -21.05
C ASN A 273 -18.08 13.04 -19.81
N PHE A 274 -18.48 14.28 -19.50
CA PHE A 274 -18.05 14.99 -18.28
C PHE A 274 -18.35 14.19 -17.01
N HIS A 275 -19.51 13.52 -16.96
CA HIS A 275 -19.89 12.66 -15.83
C HIS A 275 -18.90 11.51 -15.63
N ILE A 276 -18.53 10.80 -16.69
CA ILE A 276 -17.57 9.68 -16.64
C ILE A 276 -16.19 10.19 -16.21
N SER A 277 -15.74 11.31 -16.78
CA SER A 277 -14.47 11.93 -16.40
C SER A 277 -14.45 12.34 -14.93
N PHE A 278 -15.55 12.90 -14.41
CA PHE A 278 -15.69 13.21 -12.99
C PHE A 278 -15.62 11.96 -12.10
N LEU A 279 -16.33 10.88 -12.44
CA LEU A 279 -16.28 9.63 -11.69
C LEU A 279 -14.88 9.01 -11.72
N VAL A 280 -14.21 9.01 -12.87
CA VAL A 280 -12.82 8.54 -12.98
C VAL A 280 -11.90 9.38 -12.09
N MET A 281 -11.98 10.71 -12.15
CA MET A 281 -11.18 11.61 -11.31
C MET A 281 -11.46 11.41 -9.82
N LEU A 282 -12.73 11.24 -9.44
CA LEU A 282 -13.12 10.95 -8.07
C LEU A 282 -12.50 9.62 -7.59
N ASN A 283 -12.55 8.57 -8.42
CA ASN A 283 -11.90 7.29 -8.13
C ASN A 283 -10.39 7.48 -7.91
N CYS A 284 -9.72 8.26 -8.76
CA CYS A 284 -8.30 8.55 -8.61
C CYS A 284 -7.99 9.22 -7.28
N ILE A 285 -8.78 10.22 -6.87
CA ILE A 285 -8.59 10.93 -5.61
C ILE A 285 -8.78 9.97 -4.43
N ILE A 286 -9.80 9.11 -4.48
CA ILE A 286 -10.07 8.13 -3.41
C ILE A 286 -8.90 7.14 -3.30
N ILE A 287 -8.42 6.57 -4.42
CA ILE A 287 -7.28 5.65 -4.43
C ILE A 287 -5.99 6.34 -3.99
N PHE A 288 -5.75 7.57 -4.47
CA PHE A 288 -4.62 8.40 -4.07
C PHE A 288 -4.55 8.57 -2.54
N VAL A 289 -5.65 9.03 -1.91
CA VAL A 289 -5.67 9.27 -0.46
C VAL A 289 -5.66 7.97 0.35
N SER A 290 -6.41 6.95 -0.08
CA SER A 290 -6.52 5.68 0.63
C SER A 290 -5.20 4.92 0.68
N ASP A 291 -4.42 4.88 -0.42
CA ASP A 291 -3.16 4.16 -0.45
C ASP A 291 -2.08 4.82 0.42
N TYR A 292 -2.13 6.15 0.59
CA TYR A 292 -1.32 6.85 1.59
C TYR A 292 -1.67 6.43 3.02
N PHE A 293 -2.96 6.37 3.35
CA PHE A 293 -3.41 5.89 4.66
C PHE A 293 -3.10 4.41 4.88
N TRP A 294 -3.18 3.59 3.83
CA TRP A 294 -2.82 2.18 3.87
C TRP A 294 -1.33 2.00 4.20
N CYS A 295 -0.44 2.70 3.49
CA CYS A 295 1.01 2.68 3.77
C CYS A 295 1.29 3.14 5.20
N LYS A 296 0.68 4.25 5.62
CA LYS A 296 0.85 4.79 6.98
C LYS A 296 0.38 3.79 8.04
N ALA A 297 -0.77 3.17 7.83
CA ALA A 297 -1.30 2.16 8.73
C ALA A 297 -0.42 0.91 8.81
N LEU A 298 0.13 0.44 7.69
CA LEU A 298 1.08 -0.68 7.64
C LEU A 298 2.31 -0.41 8.50
N ILE A 299 2.84 0.81 8.42
CA ILE A 299 4.02 1.23 9.17
C ILE A 299 3.70 1.37 10.68
N LEU A 300 2.51 1.86 11.02
CA LEU A 300 2.11 2.05 12.43
C LEU A 300 1.66 0.75 13.11
N THR A 301 1.13 -0.22 12.35
CA THR A 301 0.64 -1.50 12.87
C THR A 301 1.60 -2.65 12.49
N SER A 302 1.12 -3.62 11.73
CA SER A 302 1.87 -4.76 11.25
C SER A 302 1.26 -5.29 9.95
N PRO A 303 2.04 -5.97 9.08
CA PRO A 303 1.53 -6.55 7.85
C PRO A 303 0.34 -7.47 8.10
N LEU A 304 0.39 -8.30 9.16
CA LEU A 304 -0.70 -9.22 9.46
C LEU A 304 -2.00 -8.48 9.79
N VAL A 305 -1.94 -7.48 10.69
CA VAL A 305 -3.11 -6.67 11.08
C VAL A 305 -3.71 -5.97 9.87
N VAL A 306 -2.88 -5.41 8.98
CA VAL A 306 -3.36 -4.80 7.73
C VAL A 306 -4.07 -5.83 6.85
N THR A 307 -3.46 -7.00 6.60
CA THR A 307 -4.08 -8.00 5.74
C THR A 307 -5.42 -8.51 6.27
N VAL A 308 -5.51 -8.76 7.59
CA VAL A 308 -6.76 -9.21 8.22
C VAL A 308 -7.80 -8.09 8.23
N ALA A 309 -7.40 -6.84 8.50
CA ALA A 309 -8.31 -5.70 8.42
C ALA A 309 -8.90 -5.51 7.02
N LEU A 310 -8.10 -5.72 5.98
CA LEU A 310 -8.58 -5.58 4.60
C LEU A 310 -9.58 -6.66 4.21
N THR A 311 -9.68 -7.78 4.94
CA THR A 311 -10.78 -8.75 4.72
C THR A 311 -12.15 -8.18 5.05
N PHE A 312 -12.26 -7.10 5.83
CA PHE A 312 -13.51 -6.38 6.05
C PHE A 312 -14.05 -5.69 4.79
N THR A 313 -13.23 -5.52 3.75
CA THR A 313 -13.72 -5.02 2.45
C THR A 313 -14.78 -5.94 1.87
N ILE A 314 -14.69 -7.25 2.09
CA ILE A 314 -15.64 -8.25 1.58
C ILE A 314 -17.05 -8.05 2.16
N PRO A 315 -17.27 -8.11 3.49
CA PRO A 315 -18.59 -7.85 4.04
C PRO A 315 -19.07 -6.42 3.79
N LEU A 316 -18.19 -5.42 3.85
CA LEU A 316 -18.60 -4.04 3.61
C LEU A 316 -19.02 -3.81 2.15
N ALA A 317 -18.38 -4.45 1.18
CA ALA A 317 -18.82 -4.42 -0.22
C ALA A 317 -20.19 -5.09 -0.40
N MET A 318 -20.43 -6.24 0.21
CA MET A 318 -21.75 -6.88 0.16
C MET A 318 -22.83 -6.05 0.87
N PHE A 319 -22.47 -5.37 1.95
CA PHE A 319 -23.36 -4.42 2.61
C PHE A 319 -23.69 -3.22 1.72
N ALA A 320 -22.70 -2.69 1.00
CA ALA A 320 -22.94 -1.65 0.00
C ALA A 320 -23.89 -2.16 -1.09
N ASP A 321 -23.64 -3.36 -1.66
CA ASP A 321 -24.53 -3.96 -2.65
C ASP A 321 -25.96 -4.14 -2.14
N PHE A 322 -26.14 -4.48 -0.85
CA PHE A 322 -27.46 -4.51 -0.21
C PHE A 322 -28.15 -3.14 -0.23
N VAL A 323 -27.44 -2.08 0.19
CA VAL A 323 -28.00 -0.73 0.29
C VAL A 323 -28.37 -0.17 -1.10
N TRP A 324 -27.57 -0.46 -2.12
CA TRP A 324 -27.79 0.06 -3.48
C TRP A 324 -28.68 -0.81 -4.37
N ARG A 325 -28.69 -2.14 -4.19
CA ARG A 325 -29.37 -3.09 -5.09
C ARG A 325 -30.54 -3.84 -4.43
N GLU A 326 -30.96 -3.45 -3.22
CA GLU A 326 -32.02 -4.10 -2.44
C GLU A 326 -31.84 -5.63 -2.31
N ALA A 327 -30.59 -6.09 -2.14
CA ALA A 327 -30.33 -7.52 -1.91
C ALA A 327 -30.96 -7.97 -0.57
N PHE A 328 -31.14 -9.27 -0.33
CA PHE A 328 -31.62 -9.76 0.96
C PHE A 328 -30.46 -10.25 1.82
N PHE A 329 -30.42 -9.85 3.10
CA PHE A 329 -29.49 -10.43 4.06
C PHE A 329 -29.95 -11.83 4.46
N THR A 330 -29.06 -12.78 4.24
CA THR A 330 -29.13 -14.13 4.80
C THR A 330 -28.54 -14.13 6.22
N PRO A 331 -29.07 -14.95 7.15
CA PRO A 331 -28.51 -15.05 8.50
C PRO A 331 -27.02 -15.44 8.52
N TRP A 332 -26.55 -16.22 7.55
CA TRP A 332 -25.15 -16.63 7.48
C TRP A 332 -24.18 -15.51 7.13
N TYR A 333 -24.64 -14.46 6.44
CA TYR A 333 -23.84 -13.27 6.21
C TYR A 333 -23.46 -12.62 7.55
N ILE A 334 -24.44 -12.46 8.46
CA ILE A 334 -24.22 -11.88 9.79
C ILE A 334 -23.24 -12.74 10.61
N ILE A 335 -23.40 -14.07 10.56
CA ILE A 335 -22.48 -15.00 11.23
C ILE A 335 -21.05 -14.86 10.68
N GLY A 336 -20.90 -14.76 9.35
CA GLY A 336 -19.60 -14.56 8.73
C GLY A 336 -18.94 -13.23 9.12
N VAL A 337 -19.71 -12.14 9.18
CA VAL A 337 -19.24 -10.83 9.65
C VAL A 337 -18.73 -10.93 11.09
N ILE A 338 -19.48 -11.59 11.98
CA ILE A 338 -19.07 -11.80 13.38
C ILE A 338 -17.74 -12.55 13.45
N PHE A 339 -17.53 -13.59 12.63
CA PHE A 339 -16.26 -14.31 12.60
C PHE A 339 -15.09 -13.45 12.14
N ILE A 340 -15.27 -12.59 11.12
CA ILE A 340 -14.22 -11.65 10.69
C ILE A 340 -13.89 -10.66 11.83
N PHE A 341 -14.90 -10.16 12.54
CA PHE A 341 -14.68 -9.31 13.73
C PHE A 341 -13.88 -10.03 14.82
N VAL A 342 -14.30 -11.25 15.21
CA VAL A 342 -13.61 -12.04 16.22
C VAL A 342 -12.16 -12.32 15.80
N SER A 343 -11.93 -12.66 14.54
CA SER A 343 -10.60 -12.87 13.98
C SER A 343 -9.71 -11.63 14.13
N PHE A 344 -10.23 -10.45 13.75
CA PHE A 344 -9.48 -9.20 13.88
C PHE A 344 -9.07 -8.94 15.33
N PHE A 345 -9.97 -9.15 16.30
CA PHE A 345 -9.63 -9.03 17.72
C PHE A 345 -8.58 -10.04 18.17
N LEU A 346 -8.68 -11.32 17.75
CA LEU A 346 -7.70 -12.36 18.08
C LEU A 346 -6.29 -12.05 17.54
N VAL A 347 -6.22 -11.51 16.32
CA VAL A 347 -4.97 -11.14 15.65
C VAL A 347 -4.39 -9.85 16.24
N ASN A 348 -5.25 -8.88 16.56
CA ASN A 348 -4.85 -7.59 17.10
C ASN A 348 -4.44 -7.65 18.58
N HIS A 349 -4.84 -8.71 19.30
CA HIS A 349 -4.45 -8.91 20.69
C HIS A 349 -2.95 -9.21 20.79
N ARG A 350 -2.16 -8.17 21.03
CA ARG A 350 -0.74 -8.25 21.38
C ARG A 350 -0.63 -8.95 22.75
N GLY A 351 -0.51 -10.28 22.73
CA GLY A 351 -0.40 -11.08 23.94
C GLY A 351 0.75 -10.60 24.84
N GLU A 352 0.51 -10.62 26.15
CA GLU A 352 1.47 -10.40 27.24
C GLU A 352 2.77 -11.22 27.17
N SER A 353 2.92 -12.12 26.19
CA SER A 353 4.07 -13.01 26.02
C SER A 353 5.39 -12.32 25.68
N ALA A 354 5.39 -11.01 25.35
CA ALA A 354 6.62 -10.22 25.27
C ALA A 354 7.11 -9.77 26.65
N VAL A 355 6.20 -9.57 27.61
CA VAL A 355 6.51 -9.13 28.98
C VAL A 355 7.23 -10.23 29.75
N GLU A 356 6.85 -11.49 29.53
CA GLU A 356 7.45 -12.62 30.24
C GLU A 356 8.83 -13.00 29.68
N LYS A 357 9.09 -12.79 28.37
CA LYS A 357 10.43 -12.99 27.79
C LYS A 357 11.41 -11.87 28.15
N ASP A 358 10.93 -10.62 28.21
CA ASP A 358 11.77 -9.51 28.68
C ASP A 358 12.02 -9.58 30.20
N CYS A 359 11.03 -9.96 31.02
CA CYS A 359 11.25 -10.21 32.45
C CYS A 359 12.20 -11.40 32.69
N ALA A 360 12.04 -12.51 31.97
CA ALA A 360 12.92 -13.67 32.12
C ALA A 360 14.35 -13.45 31.58
N ALA A 361 14.54 -12.51 30.64
CA ALA A 361 15.86 -12.10 30.16
C ALA A 361 16.54 -11.11 31.13
N VAL A 362 15.77 -10.24 31.79
CA VAL A 362 16.29 -9.33 32.82
C VAL A 362 16.65 -10.07 34.11
N GLU A 363 15.90 -11.12 34.47
CA GLU A 363 16.18 -11.95 35.66
C GLU A 363 17.39 -12.90 35.47
N LYS A 364 17.86 -13.09 34.23
CA LYS A 364 19.05 -13.89 33.88
C LYS A 364 20.28 -13.05 33.51
N GLY A 365 20.33 -11.78 33.93
CA GLY A 365 21.56 -11.00 33.90
C GLY A 365 22.63 -11.65 34.81
N PRO A 366 23.94 -11.54 34.46
CA PRO A 366 24.97 -12.29 35.17
C PRO A 366 25.05 -11.81 36.61
N ILE A 367 24.82 -12.75 37.53
CA ILE A 367 25.27 -12.65 38.92
C ILE A 367 26.79 -12.48 38.83
N LEU A 368 27.26 -11.25 39.03
CA LEU A 368 28.68 -10.95 39.23
C LEU A 368 29.06 -11.54 40.59
N ASP A 369 29.47 -12.81 40.58
CA ASP A 369 30.17 -13.44 41.69
C ASP A 369 31.66 -13.09 41.60
N ALA A 370 32.15 -12.53 42.72
CA ALA A 370 33.54 -12.29 43.14
C ALA A 370 34.31 -11.10 42.55
#